data_AF-A0A1Y4G3T0-F1
#
_entry.id   AF-A0A1Y4G3T0-F1
#
_cell.length_a   1.000
_cell.length_b   1.000
_cell.length_c   1.000
_cell.angle_alpha   90.00
_cell.angle_beta   90.00
_cell.angle_gamma   90.00
#
_symmetry.space_group_name_H-M   'P 1'
#
loop_
_entity.id
_entity.type
_entity.pdbx_description
1 polymer ?
#
loop_
_entity_poly.entity_id
_entity_poly.type
_entity_poly.pdbx_seq_one_letter_code
_entity_poly.pdbx_strand_id
1 'polypeptide(L)'
;MERGENDYTPFVTYLLGVIGACYATLDSRLSLLSSSKSNESALEGCFDSLVASASKREITDANPAMSQRTIERILQKLQTEGRIEKVGAARATRYRKTC
;
A
#
# COMPACT_ATOMS: atom_id res chain seq x y z
N MET A 1 50.26 31.99 15.03
CA MET A 1 50.19 30.75 14.23
C MET A 1 48.80 30.17 14.42
N GLU A 2 47.83 30.59 13.61
CA GLU A 2 46.50 29.99 13.61
C GLU A 2 46.56 28.72 12.79
N ARG A 3 46.45 27.56 13.46
CA ARG A 3 46.21 26.27 12.80
C ARG A 3 44.80 26.33 12.24
N GLY A 4 44.68 26.54 10.93
CA GLY A 4 43.41 26.37 10.22
C GLY A 4 43.02 24.89 10.25
N GLU A 5 42.35 24.46 11.31
CA GLU A 5 41.62 23.20 11.33
C GLU A 5 40.48 23.33 10.32
N ASN A 6 40.62 22.63 9.19
CA ASN A 6 39.61 22.57 8.16
C ASN A 6 38.45 21.75 8.71
N ASP A 7 37.50 22.41 9.36
CA ASP A 7 36.33 21.75 9.92
C ASP A 7 35.38 21.38 8.78
N TYR A 8 35.34 20.08 8.48
CA TYR A 8 34.47 19.51 7.45
C TYR A 8 33.03 19.28 7.95
N THR A 9 32.77 19.47 9.25
CA THR A 9 31.44 19.34 9.87
C THR A 9 30.34 20.13 9.15
N PRO A 10 30.52 21.42 8.79
CA PRO A 10 29.50 22.17 8.04
C PRO A 10 29.20 21.57 6.67
N PHE A 11 30.21 21.03 5.98
CA PHE A 11 30.02 20.40 4.67
C PHE A 11 29.24 19.08 4.77
N VAL A 12 29.60 18.23 5.74
CA VAL A 12 28.93 16.95 5.97
C VAL A 12 27.48 17.17 6.42
N THR A 13 27.25 18.15 7.29
CA THR A 13 25.89 18.50 7.75
C THR A 13 25.02 18.99 6.61
N TYR A 14 25.56 19.85 5.74
CA TYR A 14 24.87 20.33 4.56
C TYR A 14 24.53 19.18 3.59
N LEU A 15 25.50 18.30 3.30
CA LEU A 15 25.29 17.17 2.39
C LEU A 15 24.20 16.21 2.91
N LEU A 16 24.20 15.90 4.21
CA LEU A 16 23.17 15.08 4.83
C LEU A 16 21.80 15.76 4.79
N GLY A 17 21.74 17.08 4.97
CA GLY A 17 20.51 17.86 4.80
C GLY A 17 19.96 17.79 3.37
N VAL A 18 20.84 17.90 2.36
CA VAL A 18 20.44 17.77 0.94
C VAL A 18 19.94 16.36 0.63
N ILE A 19 20.64 15.32 1.09
CA ILE A 19 20.21 13.93 0.91
C ILE A 19 18.84 13.70 1.57
N GLY A 20 18.65 14.19 2.81
CA GLY A 20 17.38 14.10 3.52
C GLY A 20 16.24 14.81 2.79
N ALA A 21 16.48 16.01 2.24
CA ALA A 21 15.49 16.75 1.46
C ALA A 21 15.11 16.03 0.15
N CYS A 22 16.08 15.41 -0.52
CA CYS A 22 15.84 14.57 -1.69
C CYS A 22 14.97 13.35 -1.33
N TYR A 23 15.24 12.67 -0.21
CA TYR A 23 14.44 11.56 0.26
C TYR A 23 13.00 11.97 0.62
N ALA A 24 12.82 13.10 1.32
CA ALA A 24 11.48 13.61 1.65
C ALA A 24 10.67 13.97 0.38
N THR A 25 11.34 14.52 -0.63
CA THR A 25 10.70 14.84 -1.92
C THR A 25 10.36 13.59 -2.71
N LEU A 26 11.23 12.57 -2.68
CA LEU A 26 10.97 11.27 -3.29
C LEU A 26 9.80 10.56 -2.60
N ASP A 27 9.79 10.54 -1.27
CA ASP A 27 8.70 9.98 -0.47
C ASP A 27 7.38 10.68 -0.75
N SER A 28 7.37 12.02 -0.81
CA SER A 28 6.18 12.79 -1.18
C SER A 28 5.68 12.47 -2.59
N ARG A 29 6.59 12.23 -3.55
CA ARG A 29 6.21 11.83 -4.91
C ARG A 29 5.74 10.37 -4.97
N LEU A 30 6.33 9.48 -4.18
CA LEU A 30 5.94 8.08 -4.05
C LEU A 30 4.59 7.94 -3.34
N SER A 31 4.34 8.77 -2.32
CA SER A 31 3.07 8.87 -1.62
C SER A 31 1.99 9.42 -2.56
N LEU A 32 2.30 10.39 -3.42
CA LEU A 32 1.38 10.84 -4.48
C LEU A 32 1.13 9.76 -5.54
N LEU A 33 2.16 8.99 -5.92
CA LEU A 33 2.03 7.86 -6.85
C LEU A 33 1.18 6.72 -6.26
N SER A 34 1.27 6.50 -4.94
CA SER A 34 0.43 5.56 -4.17
C SER A 34 -0.91 6.16 -3.72
N SER A 35 -1.06 7.49 -3.77
CA SER A 35 -2.31 8.23 -3.56
C SER A 35 -3.17 8.31 -4.81
N SER A 36 -2.75 7.70 -5.93
CA SER A 36 -3.71 6.90 -6.68
C SER A 36 -4.18 5.82 -5.72
N LYS A 37 -5.19 6.15 -4.89
CA LYS A 37 -5.87 5.27 -3.95
C LYS A 37 -6.05 3.96 -4.67
N SER A 38 -5.11 3.04 -4.44
CA SER A 38 -5.06 1.86 -5.26
C SER A 38 -6.39 1.22 -4.96
N ASN A 39 -7.11 0.92 -6.01
CA ASN A 39 -8.30 0.11 -5.95
C ASN A 39 -8.17 -1.04 -4.90
N GLU A 40 -6.94 -1.51 -4.71
CA GLU A 40 -6.44 -2.37 -3.63
C GLU A 40 -6.58 -1.85 -2.19
N SER A 41 -6.13 -0.64 -1.84
CA SER A 41 -6.25 -0.12 -0.46
C SER A 41 -7.69 0.18 -0.06
N ALA A 42 -8.53 0.59 -1.02
CA ALA A 42 -9.98 0.69 -0.82
C ALA A 42 -10.61 -0.68 -0.55
N LEU A 43 -10.14 -1.71 -1.27
CA LEU A 43 -10.59 -3.08 -1.05
C LEU A 43 -10.11 -3.62 0.30
N GLU A 44 -8.85 -3.36 0.67
CA GLU A 44 -8.31 -3.70 1.99
C GLU A 44 -9.06 -3.04 3.12
N GLY A 45 -9.40 -1.74 3.01
CA GLY A 45 -10.22 -1.04 4.00
C GLY A 45 -11.64 -1.61 4.09
N CYS A 46 -12.25 -1.99 2.95
CA CYS A 46 -13.51 -2.72 2.96
C CYS A 46 -13.39 -4.06 3.68
N PHE A 47 -12.32 -4.82 3.44
CA PHE A 47 -12.04 -6.07 4.17
C PHE A 47 -11.75 -5.85 5.65
N ASP A 48 -11.14 -4.72 6.02
CA ASP A 48 -10.87 -4.37 7.42
C ASP A 48 -12.15 -4.03 8.18
N SER A 49 -13.11 -3.37 7.50
CA SER A 49 -14.46 -3.13 8.02
C SER A 49 -15.35 -4.38 7.99
N LEU A 50 -15.04 -5.38 7.15
CA LEU A 50 -15.79 -6.63 7.02
C LEU A 50 -15.31 -7.65 8.06
N VAL A 51 -16.01 -7.71 9.18
CA VAL A 51 -15.81 -8.69 10.27
C VAL A 51 -16.10 -10.13 9.81
N ALA A 52 -16.78 -10.32 8.67
CA ALA A 52 -17.19 -11.62 8.15
C ALA A 52 -16.62 -11.91 6.76
N SER A 53 -16.53 -13.20 6.42
CA SER A 53 -16.11 -13.68 5.09
C SER A 53 -17.02 -13.10 3.98
N ALA A 54 -16.43 -12.48 2.97
CA ALA A 54 -17.18 -11.83 1.88
C ALA A 54 -17.16 -12.67 0.60
N SER A 55 -18.30 -12.82 -0.07
CA SER A 55 -18.37 -13.40 -1.41
C SER A 55 -17.87 -12.42 -2.47
N LYS A 56 -17.40 -12.93 -3.61
CA LYS A 56 -17.04 -12.12 -4.80
C LYS A 56 -18.14 -11.12 -5.18
N ARG A 57 -19.41 -11.52 -5.05
CA ARG A 57 -20.57 -10.66 -5.34
C ARG A 57 -20.72 -9.52 -4.33
N GLU A 58 -20.59 -9.81 -3.05
CA GLU A 58 -20.67 -8.82 -1.96
C GLU A 58 -19.55 -7.77 -2.10
N ILE A 59 -18.34 -8.20 -2.48
CA ILE A 59 -17.20 -7.30 -2.73
C ILE A 59 -17.44 -6.39 -3.94
N THR A 60 -18.06 -6.92 -5.00
CA THR A 60 -18.38 -6.13 -6.20
C THR A 60 -19.52 -5.15 -5.94
N ASP A 61 -20.51 -5.55 -5.15
CA ASP A 61 -21.66 -4.71 -4.77
C ASP A 61 -21.26 -3.57 -3.82
N ALA A 62 -20.38 -3.85 -2.86
CA ALA A 62 -19.84 -2.85 -1.95
C ALA A 62 -18.96 -1.80 -2.66
N ASN A 63 -18.31 -2.17 -3.77
CA ASN A 63 -17.43 -1.28 -4.53
C ASN A 63 -17.89 -1.11 -6.00
N PRO A 64 -19.02 -0.40 -6.25
CA PRO A 64 -19.54 -0.17 -7.60
C PRO A 64 -18.65 0.75 -8.45
N ALA A 65 -17.70 1.46 -7.82
CA ALA A 65 -16.73 2.32 -8.51
C ALA A 65 -15.64 1.53 -9.27
N MET A 66 -15.59 0.21 -9.12
CA MET A 66 -14.50 -0.64 -9.64
C MET A 66 -15.04 -1.67 -10.63
N SER A 67 -14.29 -1.88 -11.72
CA SER A 67 -14.63 -2.97 -12.65
C SER A 67 -14.33 -4.33 -12.03
N GLN A 68 -15.13 -5.35 -12.37
CA GLN A 68 -14.94 -6.73 -11.92
C GLN A 68 -13.51 -7.24 -12.20
N ARG A 69 -12.92 -6.89 -13.36
CA ARG A 69 -11.53 -7.26 -13.71
C ARG A 69 -10.51 -6.67 -12.73
N THR A 70 -10.76 -5.45 -12.26
CA THR A 70 -9.88 -4.77 -11.30
C THR A 70 -9.96 -5.45 -9.94
N ILE A 71 -11.17 -5.79 -9.50
CA ILE A 71 -11.40 -6.52 -8.24
C ILE A 71 -10.73 -7.89 -8.29
N GLU A 72 -10.88 -8.65 -9.38
CA GLU A 72 -10.23 -9.97 -9.53
C GLU A 72 -8.71 -9.89 -9.46
N ARG A 73 -8.11 -8.90 -10.15
CA ARG A 73 -6.65 -8.68 -10.12
C ARG A 73 -6.16 -8.40 -8.70
N ILE A 74 -6.91 -7.61 -7.94
CA ILE A 74 -6.57 -7.26 -6.55
C ILE A 74 -6.75 -8.47 -5.64
N LEU A 75 -7.83 -9.22 -5.77
CA LEU A 75 -8.04 -10.44 -5.00
C LEU A 75 -6.94 -11.47 -5.25
N GLN A 76 -6.48 -11.62 -6.50
CA GLN A 76 -5.33 -12.48 -6.82
C GLN A 76 -4.05 -12.00 -6.16
N LYS A 77 -3.80 -10.68 -6.17
CA LYS A 77 -2.62 -10.09 -5.53
C LYS A 77 -2.65 -10.29 -4.01
N LEU A 78 -3.75 -9.94 -3.35
CA LEU A 78 -3.94 -10.14 -1.91
C LEU A 78 -3.86 -11.62 -1.49
N GLN A 79 -4.31 -12.53 -2.37
CA GLN A 79 -4.17 -13.97 -2.15
C GLN A 79 -2.70 -14.42 -2.27
N THR A 80 -1.95 -13.86 -3.22
CA THR A 80 -0.52 -14.16 -3.42
C THR A 80 0.32 -13.63 -2.26
N GLU A 81 -0.06 -12.49 -1.70
CA GLU A 81 0.55 -11.89 -0.52
C GLU A 81 0.13 -12.57 0.80
N GLY A 82 -0.78 -13.55 0.75
CA GLY A 82 -1.24 -14.31 1.92
C GLY A 82 -2.16 -13.52 2.87
N ARG A 83 -2.57 -12.31 2.52
CA ARG A 83 -3.42 -11.44 3.37
C ARG A 83 -4.88 -11.90 3.39
N ILE A 84 -5.32 -12.60 2.35
CA ILE A 84 -6.66 -13.20 2.27
C ILE A 84 -6.60 -14.68 1.87
N GLU A 85 -7.53 -15.46 2.40
CA GLU A 85 -7.71 -16.88 2.11
C GLU A 85 -9.10 -17.16 1.52
N LYS A 86 -9.17 -18.18 0.67
CA LYS A 86 -10.45 -18.67 0.13
C LYS A 86 -11.08 -19.64 1.12
N VAL A 87 -12.25 -19.28 1.63
CA VAL A 87 -13.07 -20.10 2.53
C VAL A 87 -14.28 -20.60 1.76
N GLY A 88 -14.37 -21.92 1.56
CA GLY A 88 -15.50 -22.58 0.89
C GLY A 88 -15.17 -23.20 -0.47
N ALA A 89 -16.05 -24.09 -0.93
CA ALA A 89 -15.87 -24.85 -2.17
C ALA A 89 -16.85 -24.42 -3.29
N ALA A 90 -16.35 -24.37 -4.52
CA ALA A 90 -17.09 -24.13 -5.77
C ALA A 90 -17.96 -22.86 -5.75
N ARG A 91 -19.28 -23.00 -5.67
CA ARG A 91 -20.26 -21.90 -5.81
C ARG A 91 -20.33 -20.99 -4.59
N ALA A 92 -19.81 -21.44 -3.44
CA ALA A 92 -19.80 -20.71 -2.18
C ALA A 92 -18.41 -20.17 -1.80
N THR A 93 -17.53 -19.94 -2.79
CA THR A 93 -16.20 -19.38 -2.54
C THR A 93 -16.32 -17.99 -1.90
N ARG A 94 -15.88 -17.87 -0.65
CA ARG A 94 -15.79 -16.61 0.09
C ARG A 94 -14.33 -16.29 0.37
N TYR A 95 -14.05 -15.03 0.64
CA TYR A 95 -12.73 -14.54 1.01
C TYR A 95 -12.77 -14.10 2.47
N ARG A 96 -11.77 -14.51 3.24
CA ARG A 96 -11.57 -14.08 4.63
C ARG A 96 -10.17 -13.52 4.76
N LYS A 97 -10.00 -12.53 5.64
CA LYS A 97 -8.67 -12.04 6.03
C LYS A 97 -7.95 -13.13 6.82
N THR A 98 -6.75 -13.49 6.40
CA THR A 98 -5.88 -14.40 7.18
C THR A 98 -5.40 -13.61 8.39
N CYS A 99 -5.66 -14.10 9.60
CA CYS A 99 -5.13 -13.51 10.84
C CYS A 99 -3.62 -13.72 10.94
#